data_AF-A0A371IMR1-F1
#
_entry.id   AF-A0A371IMR1-F1
#
_cell.length_a   1.000
_cell.length_b   1.000
_cell.length_c   1.000
_cell.angle_alpha   90.00
_cell.angle_beta   90.00
_cell.angle_gamma   90.00
#
_symmetry.space_group_name_H-M   'P 1'
#
loop_
_entity.id
_entity.type
_entity.pdbx_description
1 polymer ?
#
loop_
_entity_poly.entity_id
_entity_poly.type
_entity_poly.pdbx_seq_one_letter_code
_entity_poly.pdbx_strand_id
1 'polypeptide(L)'
;MAIENNGIISHISLVDSVLNNQNALPTILIHSNNQNIVYLETLFYLKDGHGATSVLQNKKMNKHSALYLMGAIQKVIKERFNYNAKATKIGLKNTIIKVPMADSEIDFRFMEDFIKVVEKLVIKDVVIWVDKKIETTKQVADRN
;
A
#
# COMPACT_ATOMS: atom_id res chain seq x y z
N MET A 1 40.34 3.93 -4.61
CA MET A 1 39.28 4.91 -4.95
C MET A 1 37.97 4.28 -5.46
N ALA A 2 37.85 3.72 -6.68
CA ALA A 2 36.55 3.15 -7.14
C ALA A 2 36.12 1.85 -6.41
N ILE A 3 37.09 1.08 -5.92
CA ILE A 3 36.89 -0.24 -5.28
C ILE A 3 36.60 -0.13 -3.78
N GLU A 4 36.84 1.03 -3.16
CA GLU A 4 36.70 1.21 -1.70
C GLU A 4 35.31 1.68 -1.28
N ASN A 5 34.55 2.30 -2.19
CA ASN A 5 33.22 2.86 -1.90
C ASN A 5 32.14 2.36 -2.87
N ASN A 6 32.35 1.22 -3.53
CA ASN A 6 31.40 0.62 -4.48
C ASN A 6 30.86 1.59 -5.56
N GLY A 7 31.66 2.55 -6.00
CA GLY A 7 31.23 3.58 -6.96
C GLY A 7 30.24 4.62 -6.41
N ILE A 8 30.05 4.74 -5.09
CA ILE A 8 29.24 5.78 -4.46
C ILE A 8 30.00 7.12 -4.53
N ILE A 9 29.36 8.12 -5.14
CA ILE A 9 29.92 9.46 -5.40
C ILE A 9 29.59 10.45 -4.27
N SER A 10 28.41 10.31 -3.64
CA SER A 10 28.01 11.17 -2.51
C SER A 10 26.85 10.57 -1.73
N HIS A 11 26.68 11.03 -0.49
CA HIS A 11 25.46 10.85 0.30
C HIS A 11 24.76 12.20 0.43
N ILE A 12 23.45 12.20 0.21
CA ILE A 12 22.60 13.38 0.40
C ILE A 12 21.66 13.07 1.56
N SER A 13 21.77 13.86 2.63
CA SER A 13 20.83 13.84 3.74
C SER A 13 19.76 14.89 3.51
N LEU A 14 18.50 14.52 3.71
CA LEU A 14 17.39 15.46 3.65
C LEU A 14 17.20 16.09 5.03
N VAL A 15 16.83 17.37 5.05
CA VAL A 15 16.43 18.07 6.27
C VAL A 15 14.94 17.88 6.51
N ASP A 16 14.51 17.86 7.77
CA ASP A 16 13.11 17.61 8.11
C ASP A 16 12.14 18.57 7.42
N SER A 17 12.55 19.83 7.19
CA SER A 17 11.72 20.85 6.54
C SER A 17 11.30 20.52 5.10
N VAL A 18 12.00 19.62 4.41
CA VAL A 18 11.64 19.18 3.04
C VAL A 18 10.81 17.90 3.03
N LEU A 19 10.63 17.25 4.19
CA LEU A 19 9.85 16.04 4.30
C LEU A 19 8.34 16.35 4.29
N ASN A 20 7.58 15.45 3.71
CA ASN A 20 6.13 15.42 3.74
C ASN A 20 5.67 14.56 4.92
N ASN A 21 4.41 14.72 5.31
CA ASN A 21 3.81 13.92 6.38
C ASN A 21 4.57 14.02 7.70
N GLN A 22 4.83 15.25 8.13
CA GLN A 22 5.58 15.60 9.37
C GLN A 22 5.06 14.88 10.62
N ASN A 23 3.75 14.60 10.67
CA ASN A 23 3.10 13.94 11.79
C ASN A 23 2.99 12.41 11.63
N ALA A 24 3.67 11.83 10.64
CA ALA A 24 3.66 10.39 10.39
C ALA A 24 2.25 9.79 10.27
N LEU A 25 1.31 10.54 9.67
CA LEU A 25 -0.07 10.10 9.53
C LEU A 25 -0.17 8.93 8.54
N PRO A 26 -1.10 7.98 8.75
CA PRO A 26 -1.48 6.99 7.76
C PRO A 26 -1.77 7.66 6.41
N THR A 27 -1.01 7.27 5.39
CA THR A 27 -1.00 7.92 4.08
C THR A 27 -1.04 6.90 2.96
N ILE A 28 -1.95 7.10 2.01
CA ILE A 28 -1.95 6.38 0.74
C ILE A 28 -1.40 7.32 -0.34
N LEU A 29 -0.33 6.89 -1.01
CA LEU A 29 0.21 7.53 -2.20
C LEU A 29 -0.28 6.81 -3.44
N ILE A 30 -0.77 7.56 -4.42
CA ILE A 30 -1.21 7.03 -5.71
C ILE A 30 -0.34 7.69 -6.80
N HIS A 31 0.47 6.87 -7.47
CA HIS A 31 1.39 7.31 -8.50
C HIS A 31 0.68 7.30 -9.85
N SER A 32 0.40 8.48 -10.41
CA SER A 32 -0.38 8.65 -11.65
C SER A 32 0.20 7.93 -12.87
N ASN A 33 1.53 7.80 -12.95
CA ASN A 33 2.21 7.30 -14.14
C ASN A 33 2.19 5.78 -14.27
N ASN A 34 2.35 5.06 -13.17
CA ASN A 34 2.42 3.59 -13.15
C ASN A 34 1.29 2.95 -12.33
N GLN A 35 0.35 3.76 -11.84
CA GLN A 35 -0.80 3.35 -11.04
C GLN A 35 -0.42 2.60 -9.76
N ASN A 36 0.82 2.78 -9.29
CA ASN A 36 1.27 2.17 -8.04
C ASN A 36 0.57 2.87 -6.86
N ILE A 37 0.09 2.07 -5.91
CA ILE A 37 -0.58 2.53 -4.71
C ILE A 37 0.23 2.04 -3.53
N VAL A 38 0.68 2.96 -2.68
CA VAL A 38 1.58 2.66 -1.56
C VAL A 38 0.97 3.18 -0.27
N TYR A 39 0.99 2.37 0.78
CA TYR A 39 0.68 2.80 2.15
C TYR A 39 1.98 3.07 2.90
N LEU A 40 1.98 4.15 3.69
CA LEU A 40 3.04 4.46 4.64
C LEU A 40 2.54 5.34 5.78
N GLU A 41 3.20 5.23 6.92
CA GLU A 41 2.93 5.98 8.15
C GLU A 41 4.22 6.62 8.67
N THR A 42 5.08 7.05 7.74
CA THR A 42 6.38 7.67 8.01
C THR A 42 6.53 8.97 7.23
N LEU A 43 7.55 9.75 7.57
CA LEU A 43 7.94 10.91 6.80
C LEU A 43 8.50 10.46 5.44
N PHE A 44 8.24 11.23 4.39
CA PHE A 44 8.71 10.90 3.04
C PHE A 44 9.00 12.14 2.21
N TYR A 45 9.84 12.00 1.19
CA TYR A 45 10.17 13.08 0.27
C TYR A 45 9.51 12.86 -1.10
N LEU A 46 8.87 13.91 -1.64
CA LEU A 46 8.38 13.95 -3.01
C LEU A 46 9.07 15.07 -3.77
N LYS A 47 9.85 14.71 -4.79
CA LYS A 47 10.69 15.62 -5.57
C LYS A 47 9.90 16.67 -6.38
N ASP A 48 8.67 16.36 -6.80
CA ASP A 48 7.97 17.12 -7.86
C ASP A 48 6.67 17.82 -7.41
N GLY A 49 6.60 18.31 -6.17
CA GLY A 49 5.48 19.16 -5.72
C GLY A 49 4.08 18.55 -5.95
N HIS A 50 3.95 17.22 -5.85
CA HIS A 50 2.73 16.43 -6.09
C HIS A 50 2.20 16.39 -7.53
N GLY A 51 3.01 16.74 -8.55
CA GLY A 51 2.55 16.75 -9.95
C GLY A 51 2.06 15.40 -10.48
N ALA A 52 2.70 14.31 -10.04
CA ALA A 52 2.40 12.94 -10.48
C ALA A 52 2.02 11.98 -9.33
N THR A 53 1.88 12.48 -8.11
CA THR A 53 1.53 11.68 -6.93
C THR A 53 0.37 12.33 -6.20
N SER A 54 -0.74 11.60 -6.08
CA SER A 54 -1.87 12.00 -5.24
C SER A 54 -1.67 11.46 -3.83
N VAL A 55 -1.98 12.28 -2.83
CA VAL A 55 -1.85 11.96 -1.41
C VAL A 55 -3.25 11.88 -0.81
N LEU A 56 -3.58 10.74 -0.19
CA LEU A 56 -4.83 10.53 0.53
C LEU A 56 -4.53 10.27 2.00
N GLN A 57 -5.12 11.10 2.87
CA GLN A 57 -5.00 11.01 4.32
C GLN A 57 -6.37 11.24 4.95
N ASN A 58 -6.63 10.56 6.06
CA ASN A 58 -7.82 10.79 6.89
C ASN A 58 -7.48 10.46 8.35
N LYS A 59 -7.94 11.28 9.30
CA LYS A 59 -7.67 11.08 10.74
C LYS A 59 -8.25 9.78 11.31
N LYS A 60 -9.32 9.25 10.70
CA LYS A 60 -9.94 7.96 11.08
C LYS A 60 -9.28 6.76 10.39
N MET A 61 -8.35 6.97 9.46
CA MET A 61 -7.67 5.89 8.74
C MET A 61 -6.49 5.36 9.55
N ASN A 62 -6.26 4.05 9.44
CA ASN A 62 -5.11 3.32 9.95
C ASN A 62 -4.66 2.30 8.90
N LYS A 63 -3.66 1.47 9.22
CA LYS A 63 -3.13 0.46 8.32
C LYS A 63 -4.22 -0.45 7.73
N HIS A 64 -5.08 -1.03 8.55
CA HIS A 64 -6.10 -1.98 8.08
C HIS A 64 -7.15 -1.30 7.19
N SER A 65 -7.71 -0.17 7.61
CA SER A 65 -8.66 0.57 6.77
C SER A 65 -8.00 1.11 5.48
N ALA A 66 -6.72 1.51 5.54
CA ALA A 66 -5.96 1.89 4.36
C ALA A 66 -5.80 0.75 3.37
N LEU A 67 -5.50 -0.48 3.83
CA LEU A 67 -5.41 -1.66 2.95
C LEU A 67 -6.73 -1.94 2.23
N TYR A 68 -7.86 -1.81 2.93
CA TYR A 68 -9.18 -1.91 2.30
C TYR A 68 -9.36 -0.85 1.21
N LEU A 69 -9.09 0.42 1.55
CA LEU A 69 -9.21 1.54 0.61
C LEU A 69 -8.29 1.37 -0.60
N MET A 70 -7.06 0.91 -0.40
CA MET A 70 -6.13 0.59 -1.50
C MET A 70 -6.72 -0.43 -2.46
N GLY A 71 -7.36 -1.48 -1.96
CA GLY A 71 -8.05 -2.47 -2.80
C GLY A 71 -9.22 -1.86 -3.59
N ALA A 72 -10.06 -1.06 -2.93
CA ALA A 72 -11.17 -0.37 -3.56
C ALA A 72 -10.71 0.62 -4.65
N ILE A 73 -9.67 1.40 -4.36
CA ILE A 73 -9.04 2.34 -5.30
C ILE A 73 -8.42 1.58 -6.47
N GLN A 74 -7.66 0.51 -6.19
CA GLN A 74 -6.98 -0.27 -7.22
C GLN A 74 -7.97 -0.85 -8.23
N LYS A 75 -9.13 -1.34 -7.75
CA LYS A 75 -10.20 -1.84 -8.61
C LYS A 75 -10.65 -0.76 -9.61
N VAL A 76 -11.01 0.43 -9.12
CA VAL A 76 -11.52 1.51 -9.98
C VAL A 76 -10.44 2.06 -10.90
N ILE A 77 -9.20 2.18 -10.42
CA ILE A 77 -8.09 2.67 -11.25
C ILE A 77 -7.83 1.74 -12.44
N LYS A 78 -7.82 0.41 -12.22
CA LYS A 78 -7.63 -0.58 -13.29
C LYS A 78 -8.75 -0.56 -14.34
N GLU A 79 -9.97 -0.28 -13.92
CA GLU A 79 -11.13 -0.19 -14.82
C GLU A 79 -11.14 1.13 -15.61
N ARG A 80 -10.68 2.22 -15.00
CA ARG A 80 -10.79 3.58 -15.56
C ARG A 80 -9.58 4.04 -16.36
N PHE A 81 -8.38 3.58 -16.01
CA PHE A 81 -7.13 4.12 -16.53
C PHE A 81 -6.25 3.03 -17.13
N ASN A 82 -5.59 3.35 -18.25
CA ASN A 82 -4.63 2.49 -18.91
C ASN A 82 -3.52 3.34 -19.55
N TYR A 83 -2.64 2.71 -20.33
CA TYR A 83 -1.53 3.43 -20.98
C TYR A 83 -1.99 4.63 -21.84
N ASN A 84 -3.12 4.47 -22.54
CA ASN A 84 -3.71 5.50 -23.40
C ASN A 84 -4.62 6.48 -22.64
N ALA A 85 -5.11 6.09 -21.46
CA ALA A 85 -5.95 6.90 -20.58
C ALA A 85 -5.28 7.06 -19.21
N LYS A 86 -4.33 8.00 -19.12
CA LYS A 86 -3.50 8.19 -17.91
C LYS A 86 -4.32 8.65 -16.70
N ALA A 87 -3.94 8.19 -15.51
CA ALA A 87 -4.52 8.58 -14.24
C ALA A 87 -4.04 9.98 -13.80
N THR A 88 -4.42 11.02 -14.57
CA THR A 88 -4.05 12.42 -14.27
C THR A 88 -4.57 12.84 -12.89
N LYS A 89 -3.96 13.88 -12.29
CA LYS A 89 -4.40 14.45 -11.00
C LYS A 89 -5.91 14.76 -10.97
N ILE A 90 -6.43 15.34 -12.06
CA ILE A 90 -7.87 15.64 -12.20
C ILE A 90 -8.68 14.35 -12.34
N GLY A 91 -8.22 13.40 -13.15
CA GLY A 91 -8.87 12.10 -13.30
C GLY A 91 -9.00 11.36 -11.96
N LEU A 92 -7.93 11.32 -11.17
CA LEU A 92 -7.92 10.74 -9.84
C LEU A 92 -8.86 11.48 -8.88
N LYS A 93 -8.82 12.82 -8.85
CA LYS A 93 -9.71 13.63 -8.00
C LYS A 93 -11.20 13.36 -8.29
N ASN A 94 -11.55 13.10 -9.54
CA ASN A 94 -12.92 12.80 -9.96
C ASN A 94 -13.23 11.30 -9.95
N THR A 95 -12.39 10.47 -9.32
CA THR A 95 -12.62 9.03 -9.20
C THR A 95 -13.46 8.73 -7.97
N ILE A 96 -14.61 8.11 -8.20
CA ILE A 96 -15.53 7.68 -7.16
C ILE A 96 -15.21 6.23 -6.82
N ILE A 97 -14.96 5.96 -5.55
CA ILE A 97 -14.83 4.61 -5.01
C ILE A 97 -16.05 4.30 -4.15
N LYS A 98 -16.45 3.03 -4.12
CA LYS A 98 -17.48 2.56 -3.17
C LYS A 98 -16.80 2.17 -1.87
N VAL A 99 -17.37 2.63 -0.76
CA VAL A 99 -16.91 2.33 0.60
C VAL A 99 -18.10 1.90 1.47
N PRO A 100 -17.88 1.07 2.49
CA PRO A 100 -18.91 0.75 3.49
C PRO A 100 -19.33 2.02 4.24
N MET A 101 -20.62 2.09 4.55
CA MET A 101 -21.26 3.21 5.24
C MET A 101 -22.07 2.68 6.43
N ALA A 102 -22.00 3.38 7.56
CA ALA A 102 -22.81 3.16 8.76
C ALA A 102 -23.26 4.53 9.28
N ASP A 103 -24.55 4.67 9.59
CA ASP A 103 -25.14 5.92 10.11
C ASP A 103 -24.77 7.16 9.27
N SER A 104 -24.79 7.01 7.94
CA SER A 104 -24.42 8.06 6.97
C SER A 104 -22.96 8.52 7.00
N GLU A 105 -22.09 7.85 7.77
CA GLU A 105 -20.64 8.05 7.75
C GLU A 105 -19.91 6.84 7.15
N ILE A 106 -18.65 7.05 6.75
CA ILE A 106 -17.78 5.96 6.29
C ILE A 106 -17.50 5.01 7.45
N ASP A 107 -17.79 3.73 7.26
CA ASP A 107 -17.58 2.70 8.28
C ASP A 107 -16.13 2.16 8.24
N PHE A 108 -15.23 2.91 8.87
CA PHE A 108 -13.83 2.49 9.03
C PHE A 108 -13.68 1.20 9.84
N ARG A 109 -14.59 0.96 10.80
CA ARG A 109 -14.54 -0.23 11.65
C ARG A 109 -14.78 -1.49 10.82
N PHE A 110 -15.77 -1.47 9.95
CA PHE A 110 -15.99 -2.57 9.00
C PHE A 110 -14.76 -2.82 8.13
N MET A 111 -14.14 -1.77 7.58
CA MET A 111 -12.93 -1.92 6.75
C MET A 111 -11.80 -2.61 7.52
N GLU A 112 -11.59 -2.23 8.78
CA GLU A 112 -10.57 -2.84 9.63
C GLU A 112 -10.86 -4.30 9.92
N ASP A 113 -12.08 -4.59 10.38
CA ASP A 113 -12.49 -5.94 10.76
C ASP A 113 -12.45 -6.87 9.55
N PHE A 114 -12.85 -6.39 8.38
CA PHE A 114 -12.75 -7.12 7.12
C PHE A 114 -11.30 -7.52 6.81
N ILE A 115 -10.35 -6.57 6.86
CA ILE A 115 -8.94 -6.89 6.57
C ILE A 115 -8.37 -7.83 7.63
N LYS A 116 -8.69 -7.66 8.92
CA LYS A 116 -8.27 -8.59 9.98
C LYS A 116 -8.80 -10.01 9.75
N VAL A 117 -10.04 -10.16 9.26
CA VAL A 117 -10.60 -11.46 8.89
C VAL A 117 -9.85 -12.06 7.70
N VAL A 118 -9.59 -11.27 6.65
CA VAL A 118 -8.81 -11.73 5.49
C VAL A 118 -7.41 -12.19 5.90
N GLU A 119 -6.70 -11.40 6.73
CA GLU A 119 -5.38 -11.77 7.26
C GLU A 119 -5.42 -13.10 8.02
N LYS A 120 -6.42 -13.29 8.90
CA LYS A 120 -6.59 -14.55 9.65
C LYS A 120 -6.86 -15.74 8.75
N LEU A 121 -7.66 -15.59 7.70
CA LEU A 121 -7.94 -16.64 6.74
C LEU A 121 -6.66 -17.04 5.98
N VAL A 122 -5.90 -16.04 5.49
CA VAL A 122 -4.65 -16.28 4.78
C VAL A 122 -3.63 -16.97 5.68
N ILE A 123 -3.46 -16.53 6.93
CA ILE A 123 -2.54 -17.16 7.89
C ILE A 123 -2.93 -18.62 8.12
N LYS A 124 -4.23 -18.90 8.32
CA LYS A 124 -4.73 -20.26 8.51
C LYS A 124 -4.36 -21.15 7.32
N ASP A 125 -4.60 -20.69 6.09
CA ASP A 125 -4.33 -21.46 4.88
C ASP A 125 -2.82 -21.72 4.69
N VAL A 126 -1.99 -20.73 5.01
CA VAL A 126 -0.52 -20.88 4.98
C VAL A 126 -0.04 -21.91 5.99
N VAL A 127 -0.56 -21.89 7.23
CA VAL A 127 -0.20 -22.88 8.26
C VAL A 127 -0.56 -24.29 7.80
N ILE A 128 -1.79 -24.50 7.31
CA ILE A 128 -2.23 -25.81 6.78
C ILE A 128 -1.32 -26.29 5.64
N TRP A 129 -0.95 -25.37 4.74
CA TRP A 129 -0.05 -25.70 3.63
C TRP A 129 1.36 -26.08 4.12
N VAL A 130 1.91 -25.36 5.10
CA VAL A 130 3.23 -25.65 5.70
C VAL A 130 3.22 -27.02 6.40
N ASP A 131 2.20 -27.31 7.20
CA ASP A 131 2.07 -28.60 7.91
C ASP A 131 2.02 -29.77 6.94
N LYS A 132 1.22 -29.66 5.87
CA LYS A 132 1.15 -30.66 4.81
C LYS A 132 2.51 -30.89 4.14
N LYS A 133 3.26 -29.80 3.89
CA LYS A 133 4.60 -29.87 3.30
C LYS A 133 5.58 -30.58 4.22
N ILE A 134 5.58 -30.25 5.52
CA ILE A 134 6.42 -30.89 6.54
C ILE A 134 6.14 -32.39 6.61
N GLU A 135 4.86 -32.78 6.69
CA GLU A 135 4.45 -34.18 6.76
C GLU A 135 4.90 -34.99 5.54
N THR A 136 4.70 -34.43 4.35
CA THR A 136 5.15 -35.05 3.10
C THR A 136 6.67 -35.20 3.06
N THR A 137 7.42 -34.22 3.55
CA THR A 137 8.89 -34.29 3.61
C THR A 137 9.38 -35.35 4.60
N LYS A 138 8.75 -35.50 5.77
CA LYS A 138 9.07 -36.57 6.73
C LYS A 138 8.86 -37.96 6.13
N GLN A 139 7.71 -38.18 5.48
CA GLN A 139 7.41 -39.46 4.84
C GLN A 139 8.40 -39.86 3.74
N VAL A 140 9.03 -38.88 3.06
CA VAL A 140 10.08 -39.16 2.08
C VAL A 140 11.43 -39.41 2.76
N ALA A 141 11.75 -38.67 3.83
CA ALA A 141 12.99 -38.86 4.58
C ALA A 141 13.04 -40.23 5.28
N ASP A 142 11.91 -40.69 5.84
CA ASP A 142 11.79 -41.98 6.54
C ASP A 142 11.76 -43.20 5.61
N ARG A 143 11.72 -42.99 4.28
CA ARG A 143 11.77 -44.06 3.27
C ARG A 143 13.19 -44.42 2.81
N ASN A 144 14.21 -43.69 3.27
CA ASN A 144 15.63 -43.95 3.01
C ASN A 144 16.32 -44.48 4.27
#